data_AF-A0A0P9TJ42-F1
#
_entry.id   AF-A0A0P9TJ42-F1
#
_cell.length_a   1.000
_cell.length_b   1.000
_cell.length_c   1.000
_cell.angle_alpha   90.00
_cell.angle_beta   90.00
_cell.angle_gamma   90.00
#
_symmetry.space_group_name_H-M   'P 1'
#
loop_
_entity.id
_entity.type
_entity.pdbx_description
1 polymer ?
#
loop_
_entity_poly.entity_id
_entity_poly.type
_entity_poly.pdbx_seq_one_letter_code
_entity_poly.pdbx_strand_id
1 'polypeptide(L)'
;MAYQVTQTVLATADMPTAYDFSTLDKDYCIPHPTSGELSFGYISMYESRNLTLPGGEIYLRVGKHFGFSSGFGVNHIWQGHGHELAKSGCKTIQDVSAFVAGILSAGAQIYCEGYQTRDGHRLTVIRNARGCAILSPQEEAERGFFYSVVTAYKILRRRPAIKVGTLKPKKAP
;
A
#
# COMPACT_ATOMS: atom_id res chain seq x y z
N MET A 1 16.57 -31.38 -5.38
CA MET A 1 16.35 -30.96 -3.98
C MET A 1 15.44 -29.74 -4.01
N ALA A 2 14.14 -29.93 -3.82
CA ALA A 2 13.16 -28.84 -3.87
C ALA A 2 12.90 -28.37 -2.43
N TYR A 3 13.28 -27.13 -2.12
CA TYR A 3 12.89 -26.48 -0.88
C TYR A 3 11.40 -26.17 -0.96
N GLN A 4 10.57 -26.94 -0.26
CA GLN A 4 9.20 -26.54 0.03
C GLN A 4 9.26 -25.46 1.10
N VAL A 5 9.01 -24.21 0.71
CA VAL A 5 8.67 -23.14 1.65
C VAL A 5 7.22 -23.41 2.06
N THR A 6 7.05 -24.06 3.20
CA THR A 6 5.75 -24.24 3.83
C THR A 6 5.20 -22.85 4.17
N GLN A 7 4.26 -22.34 3.37
CA GLN A 7 3.44 -21.21 3.79
C GLN A 7 2.58 -21.68 4.96
N THR A 8 3.03 -21.40 6.18
CA THR A 8 2.18 -21.50 7.36
C THR A 8 1.10 -20.44 7.22
N VAL A 9 -0.05 -20.85 6.71
CA VAL A 9 -1.32 -20.15 6.93
C VAL A 9 -1.54 -20.10 8.44
N LEU A 10 -1.22 -18.97 9.05
CA LEU A 10 -1.55 -18.72 10.45
C LEU A 10 -3.08 -18.65 10.55
N ALA A 11 -3.63 -19.62 11.29
CA ALA A 11 -5.02 -19.67 11.66
C ALA A 11 -5.44 -18.36 12.34
N THR A 12 -6.72 -18.02 12.22
CA THR A 12 -7.39 -16.79 12.65
C THR A 12 -7.42 -16.52 14.16
N ALA A 13 -6.52 -17.12 14.95
CA ALA A 13 -6.50 -17.03 16.41
C ALA A 13 -5.25 -16.35 17.02
N ASP A 14 -4.18 -16.08 16.24
CA ASP A 14 -2.94 -15.44 16.76
C ASP A 14 -2.44 -14.35 15.81
N MET A 15 -3.28 -13.33 15.54
CA MET A 15 -2.76 -12.07 15.01
C MET A 15 -2.02 -11.38 16.16
N PRO A 16 -0.68 -11.21 16.13
CA PRO A 16 0.02 -10.52 17.19
C PRO A 16 -0.59 -9.12 17.32
N THR A 17 -1.11 -8.83 18.51
CA THR A 17 -1.90 -7.62 18.83
C THR A 17 -1.07 -6.35 18.68
N ALA A 18 0.25 -6.48 18.51
CA ALA A 18 1.13 -5.44 18.02
C ALA A 18 2.33 -6.07 17.30
N TYR A 19 2.56 -5.69 16.05
CA TYR A 19 3.87 -5.91 15.42
C TYR A 19 4.89 -4.97 16.04
N ASP A 20 6.07 -5.51 16.37
CA ASP A 20 7.23 -4.68 16.59
C ASP A 20 7.88 -4.35 15.24
N PHE A 21 7.47 -3.22 14.66
CA PHE A 21 7.97 -2.74 13.37
C PHE A 21 9.47 -2.36 13.39
N SER A 22 10.13 -2.38 14.55
CA SER A 22 11.56 -2.10 14.67
C SER A 22 12.45 -3.33 14.44
N THR A 23 11.90 -4.54 14.63
CA THR A 23 12.63 -5.81 14.51
C THR A 23 12.30 -6.58 13.24
N LEU A 24 11.20 -6.25 12.57
CA LEU A 24 10.81 -6.86 11.31
C LEU A 24 11.62 -6.33 10.12
N ASP A 25 11.86 -7.20 9.13
CA ASP A 25 12.48 -6.81 7.88
C ASP A 25 11.64 -5.75 7.14
N LYS A 26 12.30 -4.78 6.49
CA LYS A 26 11.63 -3.68 5.79
C LYS A 26 10.71 -4.15 4.66
N ASP A 27 10.98 -5.32 4.08
CA ASP A 27 10.22 -5.89 2.97
C ASP A 27 9.08 -6.81 3.45
N TYR A 28 9.02 -7.09 4.77
CA TYR A 28 7.93 -7.87 5.35
C TYR A 28 6.58 -7.19 5.08
N CYS A 29 5.66 -7.97 4.52
CA CYS A 29 4.31 -7.52 4.19
C CYS A 29 3.42 -7.57 5.42
N ILE A 30 2.78 -6.45 5.73
CA ILE A 30 1.81 -6.33 6.81
C ILE A 30 0.48 -6.90 6.34
N PRO A 31 -0.17 -7.78 7.12
CA PRO A 31 -1.49 -8.27 6.77
C PRO A 31 -2.56 -7.19 6.92
N HIS A 32 -3.59 -7.29 6.09
CA HIS A 32 -4.77 -6.47 6.13
C HIS A 32 -5.51 -6.68 7.47
N PRO A 33 -5.87 -5.60 8.18
CA PRO A 33 -6.27 -5.67 9.59
C PRO A 33 -7.59 -6.40 9.85
N THR A 34 -8.48 -6.50 8.86
CA THR A 34 -9.76 -7.21 9.02
C THR A 34 -9.82 -8.57 8.34
N SER A 35 -9.02 -8.81 7.29
CA SER A 35 -9.07 -10.07 6.53
C SER A 35 -7.88 -10.99 6.83
N GLY A 36 -6.80 -10.47 7.41
CA GLY A 36 -5.55 -11.21 7.63
C GLY A 36 -4.74 -11.49 6.36
N GLU A 37 -5.29 -11.22 5.17
CA GLU A 37 -4.59 -11.39 3.90
C GLU A 37 -3.50 -10.33 3.71
N LEU A 38 -2.44 -10.65 2.98
CA LEU A 38 -1.38 -9.67 2.71
C LEU A 38 -1.81 -8.56 1.72
N SER A 39 -2.75 -8.85 0.82
CA SER A 39 -3.20 -7.87 -0.16
C SER A 39 -4.25 -6.92 0.44
N PHE A 40 -4.08 -5.64 0.14
CA PHE A 40 -5.00 -4.57 0.50
C PHE A 40 -5.99 -4.25 -0.63
N GLY A 41 -5.83 -4.86 -1.81
CA GLY A 41 -6.70 -4.63 -2.96
C GLY A 41 -6.00 -4.87 -4.28
N TYR A 42 -6.76 -4.75 -5.37
CA TYR A 42 -6.28 -5.03 -6.72
C TYR A 42 -6.54 -3.86 -7.66
N ILE A 43 -5.48 -3.40 -8.34
CA ILE A 43 -5.58 -2.43 -9.43
C ILE A 43 -5.87 -3.21 -10.71
N SER A 44 -6.98 -2.89 -11.38
CA SER A 44 -7.26 -3.44 -12.72
C SER A 44 -6.33 -2.80 -13.75
N MET A 45 -5.92 -3.60 -14.73
CA MET A 45 -5.19 -3.09 -15.88
C MET A 45 -5.99 -1.96 -16.55
N TYR A 46 -5.30 -0.88 -16.85
CA TYR A 46 -5.84 0.24 -17.62
C TYR A 46 -4.90 0.51 -18.79
N GLU A 47 -5.46 0.64 -19.99
CA GLU A 47 -4.70 0.95 -21.18
C GLU A 47 -5.39 2.04 -21.98
N SER A 48 -4.60 3.01 -22.41
CA SER A 48 -5.02 4.09 -23.30
C SER A 48 -3.84 4.49 -24.16
N ARG A 49 -4.09 5.28 -25.21
CA ARG A 49 -3.10 5.65 -26.24
C ARG A 49 -1.73 6.10 -25.70
N ASN A 50 -1.68 6.76 -24.54
CA ASN A 50 -0.46 7.30 -23.95
C ASN A 50 -0.17 6.77 -22.52
N LEU A 51 -1.03 5.88 -21.99
CA LEU A 51 -0.94 5.46 -20.60
C LEU A 51 -1.40 4.01 -20.42
N THR A 52 -0.43 3.12 -20.22
CA THR A 52 -0.63 1.78 -19.64
C THR A 52 -0.38 1.77 -18.14
N LEU A 53 -1.30 1.17 -17.39
CA LEU A 53 -1.17 0.82 -15.98
C LEU A 53 -1.40 -0.68 -15.86
N PRO A 54 -0.36 -1.49 -15.59
CA PRO A 54 -0.52 -2.93 -15.43
C PRO A 54 -1.39 -3.28 -14.21
N GLY A 55 -2.11 -4.39 -14.30
CA GLY A 55 -2.89 -4.90 -13.18
C GLY A 55 -1.99 -5.50 -12.11
N GLY A 56 -2.34 -5.37 -10.84
CA GLY A 56 -1.51 -5.89 -9.75
C GLY A 56 -2.14 -5.76 -8.36
N GLU A 57 -1.71 -6.66 -7.47
CA GLU A 57 -2.05 -6.64 -6.04
C GLU A 57 -1.36 -5.47 -5.34
N ILE A 58 -1.96 -4.97 -4.25
CA ILE A 58 -1.42 -3.88 -3.45
C ILE A 58 -0.95 -4.45 -2.10
N TYR A 59 0.31 -4.22 -1.76
CA TYR A 59 0.90 -4.65 -0.49
C TYR A 59 1.36 -3.46 0.34
N LEU A 60 1.13 -3.55 1.65
CA LEU A 60 1.72 -2.66 2.64
C LEU A 60 2.92 -3.38 3.27
N ARG A 61 4.08 -2.72 3.31
CA ARG A 61 5.29 -3.26 3.94
C ARG A 61 5.59 -2.55 5.25
N VAL A 62 6.39 -3.18 6.12
CA VAL A 62 7.02 -2.53 7.28
C VAL A 62 7.72 -1.25 6.83
N GLY A 63 8.57 -1.37 5.82
CA GLY A 63 9.29 -0.28 5.20
C GLY A 63 10.23 0.47 6.13
N LYS A 64 10.77 1.58 5.63
CA LYS A 64 11.77 2.38 6.34
C LYS A 64 11.63 3.85 6.00
N HIS A 65 11.85 4.71 6.98
CA HIS A 65 11.96 6.15 6.79
C HIS A 65 13.45 6.52 6.63
N PHE A 66 13.79 7.22 5.55
CA PHE A 66 15.17 7.64 5.25
C PHE A 66 15.37 9.15 5.42
N GLY A 67 14.31 9.92 5.65
CA GLY A 67 14.37 11.37 5.84
C GLY A 67 13.20 12.09 5.16
N PHE A 68 13.35 13.41 4.98
CA PHE A 68 12.29 14.25 4.45
C PHE A 68 11.79 13.75 3.09
N SER A 69 10.51 13.37 3.02
CA SER A 69 9.87 12.81 1.81
C SER A 69 10.56 11.56 1.24
N SER A 70 11.36 10.85 2.03
CA SER A 70 12.09 9.65 1.60
C SER A 70 11.81 8.45 2.50
N GLY A 71 11.39 7.34 1.89
CA GLY A 71 11.01 6.11 2.58
C GLY A 71 9.78 5.46 1.97
N PHE A 72 9.37 4.35 2.57
CA PHE A 72 8.18 3.62 2.18
C PHE A 72 7.57 2.84 3.36
N GLY A 73 6.33 2.37 3.23
CA GLY A 73 5.68 1.47 4.18
C GLY A 73 5.25 2.11 5.51
N VAL A 74 4.88 1.26 6.45
CA VAL A 74 4.31 1.64 7.76
C VAL A 74 5.22 2.60 8.53
N ASN A 75 6.52 2.28 8.62
CA ASN A 75 7.48 3.11 9.33
C ASN A 75 7.59 4.52 8.74
N HIS A 76 7.58 4.63 7.39
CA HIS A 76 7.62 5.92 6.73
C HIS A 76 6.33 6.72 6.93
N ILE A 77 5.17 6.06 6.83
CA ILE A 77 3.86 6.70 7.06
C ILE A 77 3.76 7.23 8.48
N TRP A 78 4.12 6.41 9.48
CA TRP A 78 4.02 6.82 10.88
C TRP A 78 4.97 7.97 11.23
N GLN A 79 6.25 7.88 10.82
CA GLN A 79 7.22 8.93 11.12
C GLN A 79 6.93 10.23 10.35
N GLY A 80 6.47 10.13 9.10
CA GLY A 80 6.17 11.30 8.27
C GLY A 80 4.82 11.95 8.57
N HIS A 81 3.79 11.14 8.86
CA HIS A 81 2.40 11.59 8.93
C HIS A 81 1.69 11.23 10.25
N GLY A 82 2.28 10.49 11.18
CA GLY A 82 1.60 10.08 12.43
C GLY A 82 0.96 11.25 13.20
N HIS A 83 1.62 12.42 13.21
CA HIS A 83 1.12 13.65 13.83
C HIS A 83 -0.21 14.14 13.22
N GLU A 84 -0.43 13.97 11.91
CA GLU A 84 -1.70 14.32 11.24
C GLU A 84 -2.72 13.18 11.28
N LEU A 85 -2.25 11.92 11.28
CA LEU A 85 -3.11 10.74 11.30
C LEU A 85 -3.82 10.56 12.65
N ALA A 86 -3.24 11.07 13.75
CA ALA A 86 -3.87 11.09 15.08
C ALA A 86 -5.29 11.72 15.05
N LYS A 87 -5.49 12.77 14.24
CA LYS A 87 -6.80 13.43 14.04
C LYS A 87 -7.82 12.57 13.28
N SER A 88 -7.43 11.37 12.87
CA SER A 88 -8.24 10.41 12.11
C SER A 88 -8.45 9.10 12.86
N GLY A 89 -8.02 9.03 14.12
CA GLY A 89 -8.11 7.84 14.96
C GLY A 89 -6.87 6.93 14.91
N CYS A 90 -5.87 7.24 14.09
CA CYS A 90 -4.60 6.51 14.05
C CYS A 90 -3.66 7.03 15.16
N LYS A 91 -3.75 6.45 16.35
CA LYS A 91 -3.03 6.92 17.55
C LYS A 91 -1.67 6.26 17.73
N THR A 92 -1.48 5.11 17.09
CA THR A 92 -0.27 4.30 17.18
C THR A 92 0.19 3.87 15.79
N ILE A 93 1.44 3.40 15.69
CA ILE A 93 1.99 2.85 14.43
C ILE A 93 1.21 1.61 13.96
N GLN A 94 0.59 0.88 14.88
CA GLN A 94 -0.23 -0.30 14.62
C GLN A 94 -1.53 0.07 13.89
N ASP A 95 -2.04 1.29 14.10
CA ASP A 95 -3.26 1.78 13.44
C ASP A 95 -3.03 2.15 11.97
N VAL A 96 -1.78 2.21 11.51
CA VAL A 96 -1.44 2.60 10.13
C VAL A 96 -2.03 1.61 9.12
N SER A 97 -2.02 0.31 9.42
CA SER A 97 -2.62 -0.70 8.53
C SER A 97 -4.12 -0.46 8.36
N ALA A 98 -4.84 -0.14 9.43
CA ALA A 98 -6.25 0.21 9.40
C ALA A 98 -6.52 1.50 8.62
N PHE A 99 -5.64 2.51 8.77
CA PHE A 99 -5.73 3.74 8.00
C PHE A 99 -5.55 3.49 6.48
N VAL A 100 -4.52 2.72 6.12
CA VAL A 100 -4.22 2.36 4.72
C VAL A 100 -5.36 1.52 4.11
N ALA A 101 -5.84 0.50 4.82
CA ALA A 101 -7.02 -0.28 4.43
C ALA A 101 -8.26 0.62 4.22
N GLY A 102 -8.39 1.65 5.06
CA GLY A 102 -9.45 2.63 4.91
C GLY A 102 -9.38 3.44 3.62
N ILE A 103 -8.18 3.78 3.14
CA ILE A 103 -7.97 4.46 1.85
C ILE A 103 -8.17 3.49 0.69
N LEU A 104 -7.64 2.27 0.82
CA LEU A 104 -7.68 1.20 -0.18
C LEU A 104 -9.02 0.43 -0.16
N SER A 105 -10.11 1.15 0.03
CA SER A 105 -11.46 0.58 0.01
C SER A 105 -12.02 0.52 -1.41
N ALA A 106 -13.01 -0.36 -1.62
CA ALA A 106 -13.78 -0.39 -2.86
C ALA A 106 -14.30 1.02 -3.24
N GLY A 107 -14.19 1.36 -4.53
CA GLY A 107 -14.60 2.67 -5.04
C GLY A 107 -13.59 3.81 -4.85
N ALA A 108 -12.46 3.56 -4.15
CA ALA A 108 -11.38 4.54 -4.07
C ALA A 108 -10.86 4.88 -5.48
N GLN A 109 -10.66 6.16 -5.75
CA GLN A 109 -10.32 6.64 -7.08
C GLN A 109 -8.84 6.43 -7.35
N ILE A 110 -8.50 5.86 -8.51
CA ILE A 110 -7.13 5.61 -8.94
C ILE A 110 -6.71 6.73 -9.89
N TYR A 111 -5.57 7.33 -9.58
CA TYR A 111 -4.92 8.36 -10.37
C TYR A 111 -3.49 7.93 -10.73
N CYS A 112 -3.07 8.23 -11.95
CA CYS A 112 -1.68 8.07 -12.34
C CYS A 112 -1.04 9.46 -12.43
N GLU A 113 0.03 9.69 -11.65
CA GLU A 113 0.81 10.91 -11.77
C GLU A 113 1.75 10.80 -12.99
N GLY A 114 1.79 11.84 -13.81
CA GLY A 114 2.57 11.88 -15.05
C GLY A 114 4.09 11.98 -14.85
N TYR A 115 4.58 11.90 -13.61
CA TYR A 115 6.02 11.87 -13.32
C TYR A 115 6.51 10.42 -13.36
N GLN A 116 7.37 10.14 -14.34
CA GLN A 116 8.26 8.98 -14.28
C GLN A 116 9.29 9.25 -13.18
N THR A 117 9.46 8.32 -12.24
CA THR A 117 10.67 8.31 -11.43
C THR A 117 11.87 8.01 -12.34
N ARG A 118 13.10 8.23 -11.86
CA ARG A 118 14.34 7.95 -12.61
C ARG A 118 14.41 6.51 -13.14
N ASP A 119 13.65 5.62 -12.51
CA ASP A 119 13.54 4.18 -12.83
C ASP A 119 12.33 3.87 -13.73
N GLY A 120 11.64 4.88 -14.29
CA GLY A 120 10.51 4.70 -15.21
C GLY A 120 9.19 4.28 -14.56
N HIS A 121 9.16 4.12 -13.24
CA HIS A 121 8.02 3.64 -12.49
C HIS A 121 7.03 4.77 -12.20
N ARG A 122 5.81 4.66 -12.76
CA ARG A 122 4.72 5.62 -12.54
C ARG A 122 4.13 5.47 -11.14
N LEU A 123 4.02 6.55 -10.38
CA LEU A 123 3.34 6.51 -9.09
C LEU A 123 1.82 6.48 -9.28
N THR A 124 1.17 5.52 -8.62
CA THR A 124 -0.28 5.39 -8.61
C THR A 124 -0.82 5.94 -7.32
N VAL A 125 -1.64 6.99 -7.40
CA VAL A 125 -2.27 7.62 -6.25
C VAL A 125 -3.69 7.10 -6.12
N ILE A 126 -4.00 6.48 -5.00
CA ILE A 126 -5.36 6.07 -4.64
C ILE A 126 -5.91 7.06 -3.62
N ARG A 127 -7.13 7.57 -3.86
CA ARG A 127 -7.75 8.54 -2.97
C ARG A 127 -9.23 8.28 -2.72
N ASN A 128 -9.67 8.56 -1.50
CA ASN A 128 -11.06 8.60 -1.10
C ASN A 128 -11.26 9.66 -0.01
N ALA A 129 -12.43 9.67 0.66
CA ALA A 129 -12.72 10.63 1.72
C ALA A 129 -11.83 10.45 2.98
N ARG A 130 -11.18 9.28 3.15
CA ARG A 130 -10.30 8.98 4.29
C ARG A 130 -8.87 9.48 4.09
N GLY A 131 -8.41 9.62 2.85
CA GLY A 131 -7.10 10.16 2.53
C GLY A 131 -6.59 9.76 1.15
N CYS A 132 -5.26 9.84 1.00
CA CYS A 132 -4.51 9.48 -0.19
C CYS A 132 -3.43 8.46 0.16
N ALA A 133 -3.24 7.45 -0.69
CA ALA A 133 -2.14 6.52 -0.66
C ALA A 133 -1.35 6.61 -1.97
N ILE A 134 -0.03 6.67 -1.88
CA ILE A 134 0.88 6.65 -3.02
C ILE A 134 1.47 5.25 -3.12
N LEU A 135 1.34 4.66 -4.31
CA LEU A 135 1.83 3.33 -4.62
C LEU A 135 2.95 3.41 -5.64
N SER A 136 3.99 2.61 -5.42
CA SER A 136 5.03 2.36 -6.42
C SER A 136 4.79 0.98 -7.03
N PRO A 137 4.81 0.84 -8.37
CA PRO A 137 4.95 -0.46 -8.97
C PRO A 137 6.30 -1.05 -8.60
N GLN A 138 6.33 -2.36 -8.42
CA GLN A 138 7.48 -3.15 -8.00
C GLN A 138 7.41 -4.51 -8.70
N GLU A 139 8.54 -5.16 -8.85
CA GLU A 139 8.65 -6.50 -9.43
C GLU A 139 9.65 -7.30 -8.61
N GLU A 140 9.23 -8.49 -8.16
CA GLU A 140 10.06 -9.42 -7.41
C GLU A 140 10.01 -10.79 -8.08
N ALA A 141 11.14 -11.51 -8.11
CA ALA A 141 11.24 -12.79 -8.81
C ALA A 141 10.19 -13.83 -8.36
N GLU A 142 9.86 -13.86 -7.06
CA GLU A 142 8.91 -14.84 -6.50
C GLU A 142 7.44 -14.40 -6.60
N ARG A 143 7.19 -13.08 -6.60
CA ARG A 143 5.85 -12.49 -6.50
C ARG A 143 5.33 -11.95 -7.82
N GLY A 144 6.22 -11.70 -8.78
CA GLY A 144 5.92 -10.98 -10.00
C GLY A 144 5.66 -9.50 -9.75
N PHE A 145 4.85 -8.89 -10.61
CA PHE A 145 4.50 -7.47 -10.56
C PHE A 145 3.43 -7.17 -9.50
N PHE A 146 3.62 -6.12 -8.71
CA PHE A 146 2.66 -5.63 -7.73
C PHE A 146 2.86 -4.13 -7.42
N TYR A 147 1.99 -3.59 -6.59
CA TYR A 147 2.08 -2.22 -6.08
C TYR A 147 2.43 -2.22 -4.59
N SER A 148 3.49 -1.50 -4.21
CA SER A 148 3.87 -1.30 -2.81
C SER A 148 3.41 0.07 -2.33
N VAL A 149 2.80 0.13 -1.13
CA VAL A 149 2.44 1.39 -0.49
C VAL A 149 3.71 2.12 -0.05
N VAL A 150 3.95 3.27 -0.67
CA VAL A 150 5.07 4.17 -0.33
C VAL A 150 4.67 5.04 0.85
N THR A 151 3.59 5.80 0.71
CA THR A 151 3.13 6.70 1.77
C THR A 151 1.61 6.82 1.75
N ALA A 152 1.04 7.27 2.87
CA ALA A 152 -0.38 7.52 3.04
C ALA A 152 -0.57 8.70 3.99
N TYR A 153 -1.48 9.61 3.63
CA TYR A 153 -1.71 10.86 4.35
C TYR A 153 -3.15 11.32 4.19
N LYS A 154 -3.62 12.19 5.09
CA LYS A 154 -5.02 12.65 5.10
C LYS A 154 -5.28 13.78 4.11
N ILE A 155 -4.32 14.67 3.93
CA ILE A 155 -4.53 15.93 3.22
C ILE A 155 -4.59 15.68 1.70
N LEU A 156 -5.76 15.84 1.08
CA LEU A 156 -5.91 15.78 -0.38
C LEU A 156 -5.25 16.99 -1.07
N ARG A 157 -3.93 16.93 -1.31
CA ARG A 157 -3.28 17.87 -2.24
C ARG A 157 -3.67 17.48 -3.66
N ARG A 158 -4.52 18.29 -4.30
CA ARG A 158 -4.90 18.08 -5.71
C ARG A 158 -3.70 18.39 -6.60
N ARG A 159 -2.99 17.34 -7.03
CA ARG A 159 -2.01 17.43 -8.12
C ARG A 159 -2.67 17.11 -9.46
N PRO A 160 -2.14 17.63 -10.58
CA PRO A 160 -2.55 17.19 -11.91
C PRO A 160 -2.27 15.69 -12.04
N ALA A 161 -3.33 14.88 -12.14
CA ALA A 161 -3.22 13.44 -12.28
C ALA A 161 -4.38 12.91 -13.14
N ILE A 162 -4.12 11.89 -13.94
CA ILE A 162 -5.12 11.29 -14.83
C ILE A 162 -5.93 10.29 -14.01
N LYS A 163 -7.25 10.44 -13.96
CA LYS A 163 -8.14 9.43 -13.37
C LYS A 163 -8.18 8.21 -14.30
N VAL A 164 -7.73 7.07 -13.80
CA VAL A 164 -7.63 5.82 -14.57
C VAL A 164 -8.63 4.77 -14.13
N GLY A 165 -9.34 4.98 -13.01
CA GLY A 165 -10.41 4.10 -12.60
C GLY A 165 -10.76 4.21 -11.13
N THR A 166 -11.32 3.13 -10.60
CA THR A 166 -11.62 2.94 -9.18
C THR A 166 -11.11 1.59 -8.73
N LEU A 167 -10.64 1.52 -7.49
CA LEU A 167 -10.20 0.29 -6.86
C LEU A 167 -11.39 -0.67 -6.74
N LYS A 168 -11.19 -1.89 -7.21
CA LYS A 168 -12.18 -2.95 -7.08
C LYS A 168 -11.99 -3.65 -5.74
N PRO A 169 -13.08 -4.07 -5.07
CA PRO A 169 -12.96 -5.02 -3.98
C PRO A 169 -12.25 -6.26 -4.51
N LYS A 170 -11.35 -6.84 -3.71
CA LYS A 170 -10.83 -8.17 -4.02
C LYS A 170 -12.05 -9.10 -4.09
N LYS A 171 -12.27 -9.71 -5.26
CA LYS A 171 -13.28 -10.77 -5.36
C LYS A 171 -12.74 -11.89 -4.49
N ALA A 172 -13.45 -12.24 -3.41
CA ALA A 172 -13.11 -13.44 -2.66
C ALA A 172 -13.03 -14.61 -3.67
N PRO A 173 -11.97 -15.45 -3.60
CA PRO A 173 -11.91 -16.65 -4.42
C PRO A 173 -13.12 -17.55 -4.19
#